data_AF-A0A2A4IU82-F1
#
_entry.id   AF-A0A2A4IU82-F1
#
_cell.length_a   1.000
_cell.length_b   1.000
_cell.length_c   1.000
_cell.angle_alpha   90.00
_cell.angle_beta   90.00
_cell.angle_gamma   90.00
#
_symmetry.space_group_name_H-M   'P 1'
#
loop_
_entity.id
_entity.type
_entity.pdbx_description
1 polymer ?
#
loop_
_entity_poly.entity_id
_entity_poly.type
_entity_poly.pdbx_seq_one_letter_code
_entity_poly.pdbx_strand_id
1 'polypeptide(L)'
;MWSSRGVALNRGLLVTLSLLHLARGESNVYSGVSNYSFPDDFIFGVSTAAFQIEGGWNEGGKGPSIWDVLNHDHPDKVRGNADVSADSYHLYMDDIKIIKSLGVQSYRLSISWP
;
A
#
# COMPACT_ATOMS: atom_id res chain seq x y z
N MET A 1 51.60 40.33 -33.36
CA MET A 1 50.50 40.76 -32.48
C MET A 1 49.28 39.92 -32.85
N TRP A 2 48.66 39.29 -31.85
CA TRP A 2 47.59 38.28 -31.88
C TRP A 2 47.99 36.81 -32.14
N SER A 3 47.88 36.03 -31.05
CA SER A 3 48.10 34.60 -30.93
C SER A 3 46.73 33.90 -30.88
N SER A 4 46.37 33.19 -31.94
CA SER A 4 45.24 32.25 -31.92
C SER A 4 45.78 30.85 -31.66
N ARG A 5 46.00 30.52 -30.38
CA ARG A 5 46.08 29.12 -29.95
C ARG A 5 44.66 28.69 -29.61
N GLY A 6 43.97 28.16 -30.63
CA GLY A 6 42.75 27.40 -30.43
C GLY A 6 43.03 26.28 -29.44
N VAL A 7 42.28 26.25 -28.34
CA VAL A 7 42.30 25.16 -27.37
C VAL A 7 41.76 23.94 -28.10
N ALA A 8 42.65 23.18 -28.73
CA ALA A 8 42.36 21.84 -29.23
C ALA A 8 42.15 20.95 -28.00
N LEU A 9 40.94 21.00 -27.46
CA LEU A 9 40.51 20.22 -26.32
C LEU A 9 40.53 18.75 -26.76
N ASN A 10 41.58 18.05 -26.35
CA ASN A 10 41.88 16.71 -26.79
C ASN A 10 40.69 15.80 -26.44
N ARG A 11 40.13 15.06 -27.42
CA ARG A 11 38.92 14.23 -27.22
C ARG A 11 39.05 13.26 -26.03
N GLY A 12 40.27 12.81 -25.72
CA GLY A 12 40.55 12.02 -24.52
C GLY A 12 40.29 12.77 -23.21
N LEU A 13 40.60 14.06 -23.14
CA LEU A 13 40.35 14.90 -21.96
C LEU A 13 38.85 15.13 -21.73
N LEU A 14 38.09 15.30 -22.81
CA LEU A 14 36.64 15.42 -22.74
C LEU A 14 35.98 14.13 -22.26
N VAL A 15 36.45 12.98 -22.73
CA VAL A 15 35.94 11.67 -22.30
C VAL A 15 36.30 11.39 -20.84
N THR A 16 37.51 11.72 -20.39
CA THR A 16 37.89 11.55 -18.98
C THR A 16 37.15 12.49 -18.05
N LEU A 17 36.92 13.76 -18.44
CA LEU A 17 36.11 14.71 -17.66
C LEU A 17 34.64 14.27 -17.56
N SER A 18 34.09 13.72 -18.66
CA SER A 18 32.72 13.20 -18.70
C SER A 18 32.56 11.94 -17.84
N LEU A 19 33.54 11.03 -17.89
CA LEU A 19 33.58 9.85 -17.02
C LEU A 19 33.80 10.24 -15.55
N LEU A 20 34.59 11.27 -15.25
CA LEU A 20 34.73 11.81 -13.89
C LEU A 20 33.44 12.44 -13.38
N HIS A 21 32.65 13.10 -14.24
CA HIS A 21 31.34 13.62 -13.87
C HIS A 21 30.32 12.50 -13.62
N LEU A 22 30.34 11.44 -14.44
CA LEU A 22 29.50 10.26 -14.23
C LEU A 22 29.90 9.48 -12.95
N ALA A 23 31.20 9.32 -12.71
CA ALA A 23 31.74 8.64 -11.52
C ALA A 23 31.56 9.48 -10.24
N ARG A 24 31.36 10.80 -10.38
CA ARG A 24 31.06 11.72 -9.27
C ARG A 24 29.63 11.63 -8.76
N GLY A 25 28.79 10.74 -9.31
CA GLY A 25 27.55 10.25 -8.70
C GLY A 25 26.89 11.25 -7.77
N GLU A 26 26.50 12.42 -8.27
CA GLU A 26 25.69 13.35 -7.49
C GLU A 26 24.28 12.76 -7.44
N SER A 27 24.08 11.88 -6.46
CA SER A 27 22.75 11.58 -5.98
C SER A 27 22.23 12.87 -5.34
N ASN A 28 21.54 13.71 -6.11
CA ASN A 28 20.57 14.63 -5.54
C ASN A 28 19.44 13.77 -4.95
N VAL A 29 19.74 13.18 -3.79
CA VAL A 29 18.74 12.60 -2.91
C VAL A 29 17.91 13.79 -2.47
N TYR A 30 16.64 13.83 -2.91
CA TYR A 30 15.66 14.79 -2.41
C TYR A 30 15.67 14.76 -0.89
N SER A 31 16.35 15.72 -0.25
CA SER A 31 16.42 15.88 1.20
C SER A 31 15.15 16.54 1.74
N GLY A 32 14.01 16.03 1.29
CA GLY A 32 12.67 16.38 1.75
C GLY A 32 12.08 15.33 2.69
N VAL A 33 12.90 14.48 3.31
CA VAL A 33 12.43 13.63 4.41
C VAL A 33 12.44 14.49 5.67
N SER A 34 11.32 15.17 5.89
CA SER A 34 10.98 15.70 7.20
C SER A 34 11.13 14.60 8.25
N ASN A 35 11.90 14.85 9.32
CA ASN A 35 12.04 13.95 10.48
C ASN A 35 10.74 13.90 11.30
N TYR A 36 9.64 13.44 10.70
CA TYR A 36 8.42 13.13 11.43
C TYR A 36 8.54 11.71 11.99
N SER A 37 8.86 11.62 13.28
CA SER A 37 8.71 10.41 14.06
C SER A 37 7.37 10.43 14.79
N PHE A 38 6.74 9.27 14.91
CA PHE A 38 5.60 9.11 15.80
C PHE A 38 6.08 9.04 17.27
N PRO A 39 5.24 9.43 18.25
CA PRO A 39 5.50 9.13 19.65
C PRO A 39 5.75 7.63 19.87
N ASP A 40 6.56 7.28 20.88
CA ASP A 40 6.90 5.88 21.19
C ASP A 40 5.66 5.03 21.55
N ASP A 41 4.59 5.67 22.02
CA ASP A 41 3.31 5.06 22.38
C ASP A 41 2.26 5.12 21.24
N PHE A 42 2.67 5.52 20.03
CA PHE A 42 1.78 5.53 18.88
C PHE A 42 1.46 4.11 18.40
N ILE A 43 0.17 3.84 18.23
CA ILE A 43 -0.34 2.51 17.85
C ILE A 43 -0.64 2.48 16.36
N PHE A 44 0.09 1.65 15.62
CA PHE A 44 -0.29 1.25 14.27
C PHE A 44 -1.25 0.05 14.31
N GLY A 45 -2.25 0.09 13.44
CA GLY A 45 -3.22 -0.97 13.31
C GLY A 45 -3.78 -1.09 11.90
N VAL A 46 -4.56 -2.15 11.69
CA VAL A 46 -5.33 -2.38 10.47
C VAL A 46 -6.81 -2.45 10.79
N SER A 47 -7.67 -2.33 9.79
CA SER A 47 -9.12 -2.32 10.00
C SER A 47 -9.89 -2.97 8.87
N THR A 48 -11.03 -3.55 9.21
CA THR A 48 -11.96 -4.21 8.28
C THR A 48 -13.41 -3.88 8.66
N ALA A 49 -14.35 -4.27 7.79
CA ALA A 49 -15.78 -4.23 8.10
C ALA A 49 -16.44 -5.56 7.69
N ALA A 50 -17.41 -6.00 8.49
CA ALA A 50 -18.02 -7.33 8.45
C ALA A 50 -18.45 -7.75 7.05
N PHE A 51 -19.36 -6.98 6.44
CA PHE A 51 -19.87 -7.25 5.09
C PHE A 51 -18.76 -7.35 4.02
N GLN A 52 -17.65 -6.63 4.20
CA GLN A 52 -16.57 -6.58 3.22
C GLN A 52 -15.62 -7.80 3.29
N ILE A 53 -15.57 -8.51 4.41
CA ILE A 53 -14.59 -9.60 4.61
C ILE A 53 -15.19 -10.93 5.04
N GLU A 54 -16.29 -10.92 5.81
CA GLU A 54 -16.80 -12.13 6.48
C GLU A 54 -17.29 -13.18 5.49
N GLY A 55 -18.14 -12.81 4.54
CA GLY A 55 -18.88 -13.80 3.77
C GLY A 55 -19.92 -14.49 4.65
N GLY A 56 -20.16 -15.79 4.41
CA GLY A 56 -21.10 -16.59 5.21
C GLY A 56 -22.47 -15.94 5.36
N TRP A 57 -22.94 -15.25 4.30
CA TRP A 57 -23.98 -14.22 4.41
C TRP A 57 -25.31 -14.70 5.00
N ASN A 58 -25.59 -16.00 4.89
CA ASN A 58 -26.79 -16.68 5.40
C ASN A 58 -26.46 -17.89 6.29
N GLU A 59 -25.24 -17.96 6.81
CA GLU A 59 -24.78 -19.04 7.68
C GLU A 59 -24.98 -18.74 9.16
N GLY A 60 -24.90 -19.75 10.03
CA GLY A 60 -24.89 -19.56 11.48
C GLY A 60 -26.16 -18.92 12.09
N GLY A 61 -27.23 -18.79 11.31
CA GLY A 61 -28.46 -18.09 11.72
C GLY A 61 -28.44 -16.58 11.47
N LYS A 62 -27.45 -16.06 10.72
CA LYS A 62 -27.38 -14.66 10.29
C LYS A 62 -28.58 -14.27 9.42
N GLY A 63 -29.15 -13.10 9.70
CA GLY A 63 -30.16 -12.46 8.88
C GLY A 63 -29.57 -11.63 7.73
N PRO A 64 -30.39 -11.28 6.72
CA PRO A 64 -29.96 -10.41 5.64
C PRO A 64 -29.84 -8.95 6.12
N SER A 65 -28.72 -8.32 5.78
CA SER A 65 -28.51 -6.87 5.89
C SER A 65 -29.09 -6.13 4.69
N ILE A 66 -29.16 -4.79 4.79
CA ILE A 66 -29.53 -3.95 3.63
C ILE A 66 -28.56 -4.11 2.44
N TRP A 67 -27.29 -4.47 2.73
CA TRP A 67 -26.27 -4.67 1.71
C TRP A 67 -26.41 -6.01 1.00
N ASP A 68 -26.87 -7.05 1.71
CA ASP A 68 -27.22 -8.35 1.10
C ASP A 68 -28.36 -8.14 0.09
N VAL A 69 -29.44 -7.48 0.53
CA VAL A 69 -30.61 -7.17 -0.31
C VAL A 69 -30.21 -6.35 -1.53
N LEU A 70 -29.42 -5.28 -1.36
CA LEU A 70 -28.97 -4.44 -2.48
C LEU A 70 -28.16 -5.24 -3.52
N ASN A 71 -27.24 -6.11 -3.09
CA ASN A 71 -26.42 -6.89 -4.03
C ASN A 71 -27.22 -7.97 -4.76
N HIS A 72 -28.18 -8.61 -4.09
CA HIS A 72 -29.02 -9.65 -4.70
C HIS A 72 -30.11 -9.07 -5.61
N ASP A 73 -30.75 -7.97 -5.21
CA ASP A 73 -31.85 -7.37 -5.95
C ASP A 73 -31.37 -6.45 -7.09
N HIS A 74 -30.16 -5.89 -6.98
CA HIS A 74 -29.58 -4.96 -7.96
C HIS A 74 -28.14 -5.34 -8.36
N PRO A 75 -27.91 -6.52 -8.96
CA PRO A 75 -26.58 -6.99 -9.35
C PRO A 75 -25.92 -6.15 -10.46
N ASP A 76 -26.67 -5.25 -11.10
CA ASP A 76 -26.17 -4.28 -12.07
C ASP A 76 -25.42 -3.10 -11.42
N LYS A 77 -25.69 -2.82 -10.13
CA LYS A 77 -25.10 -1.66 -9.41
C LYS A 77 -23.71 -1.95 -8.85
N VAL A 78 -23.38 -3.21 -8.63
CA VAL A 78 -22.12 -3.62 -8.02
C VAL A 78 -21.56 -4.81 -8.80
N ARG A 79 -20.26 -4.81 -9.06
CA ARG A 79 -19.61 -5.93 -9.73
C ARG A 79 -19.37 -7.05 -8.73
N GLY A 80 -20.25 -8.06 -8.75
CA GLY A 80 -20.20 -9.20 -7.83
C GLY A 80 -21.07 -8.99 -6.59
N ASN A 81 -20.95 -9.88 -5.62
CA ASN A 81 -21.65 -9.81 -4.32
C ASN A 81 -20.68 -10.13 -3.17
N ALA A 82 -21.18 -10.08 -1.94
CA ALA A 82 -20.41 -10.31 -0.72
C ALA A 82 -20.77 -11.64 -0.04
N ASP A 83 -21.34 -12.59 -0.78
CA ASP A 83 -21.81 -13.86 -0.22
C ASP A 83 -20.67 -14.64 0.44
N VAL A 84 -19.47 -14.53 -0.15
CA VAL A 84 -18.22 -15.16 0.32
C VAL A 84 -17.18 -14.12 0.74
N SER A 85 -17.05 -13.00 0.03
CA SER A 85 -16.05 -11.95 0.32
C SER A 85 -14.61 -12.53 0.43
N ALA A 86 -13.92 -12.32 1.56
CA ALA A 86 -12.61 -12.91 1.85
C ALA A 86 -12.71 -14.22 2.65
N ASP A 87 -13.95 -14.67 2.93
CA ASP A 87 -14.30 -15.83 3.73
C ASP A 87 -13.76 -15.79 5.16
N SER A 88 -13.61 -14.59 5.72
CA SER A 88 -13.12 -14.38 7.09
C SER A 88 -14.04 -15.00 8.15
N TYR A 89 -15.32 -15.27 7.84
CA TYR A 89 -16.21 -16.03 8.73
C TYR A 89 -15.65 -17.42 9.06
N HIS A 90 -15.05 -18.08 8.07
CA HIS A 90 -14.38 -19.38 8.23
C HIS A 90 -12.88 -19.24 8.52
N LEU A 91 -12.23 -18.23 7.93
CA LEU A 91 -10.77 -18.08 7.89
C LEU A 91 -10.22 -17.03 8.86
N TYR A 92 -10.99 -16.54 9.83
CA TYR A 92 -10.53 -15.51 10.79
C TYR A 92 -9.22 -15.89 11.51
N MET A 93 -8.96 -17.19 11.72
CA MET A 93 -7.70 -17.64 12.31
C MET A 93 -6.49 -17.39 11.41
N ASP A 94 -6.67 -17.44 10.09
CA ASP A 94 -5.62 -17.10 9.12
C ASP A 94 -5.45 -15.58 9.02
N ASP A 95 -6.53 -14.81 9.11
CA ASP A 95 -6.46 -13.35 9.22
C ASP A 95 -5.62 -12.92 10.44
N ILE A 96 -5.86 -13.54 11.62
CA ILE A 96 -5.08 -13.27 12.83
C ILE A 96 -3.60 -13.59 12.64
N LYS A 97 -3.26 -14.69 11.94
CA LYS A 97 -1.86 -15.03 11.64
C LYS A 97 -1.20 -13.97 10.75
N ILE A 98 -1.91 -13.49 9.73
CA ILE A 98 -1.42 -12.46 8.82
C ILE A 98 -1.23 -11.14 9.58
N ILE A 99 -2.22 -10.71 10.36
CA ILE A 99 -2.16 -9.50 11.19
C ILE A 99 -0.97 -9.54 12.15
N LYS A 100 -0.74 -10.70 12.78
CA LYS A 100 0.44 -10.91 13.63
C LYS A 100 1.75 -10.79 12.84
N SER A 101 1.80 -11.34 11.62
CA SER A 101 2.98 -11.26 10.76
C SER A 101 3.29 -9.84 10.28
N LEU A 102 2.28 -8.97 10.20
CA LEU A 102 2.45 -7.55 9.88
C LEU A 102 3.10 -6.75 11.02
N GLY A 103 3.15 -7.29 12.25
CA GLY A 103 3.74 -6.60 13.39
C GLY A 103 2.95 -5.39 13.89
N VAL A 104 1.68 -5.26 13.50
CA VAL A 104 0.79 -4.19 13.97
C VAL A 104 0.26 -4.51 15.37
N GLN A 105 -0.05 -3.46 16.12
CA GLN A 105 -0.45 -3.56 17.53
C GLN A 105 -1.97 -3.63 17.71
N SER A 106 -2.74 -3.17 16.72
CA SER A 106 -4.19 -3.09 16.80
C SER A 106 -4.87 -3.64 15.54
N TYR A 107 -5.99 -4.32 15.75
CA TYR A 107 -6.92 -4.70 14.69
C TYR A 107 -8.32 -4.25 15.09
N ARG A 108 -8.91 -3.37 14.28
CA ARG A 108 -10.29 -2.93 14.45
C ARG A 108 -11.19 -3.63 13.43
N LEU A 109 -12.17 -4.35 13.93
CA LEU A 109 -13.23 -4.96 13.13
C LEU A 109 -14.60 -4.38 13.50
N SER A 110 -15.61 -4.64 12.68
CA SER A 110 -17.02 -4.39 13.01
C SER A 110 -17.76 -5.71 13.17
N ILE A 111 -18.82 -5.72 13.97
CA ILE A 111 -19.70 -6.89 14.12
C ILE A 111 -20.88 -6.75 13.15
N SER A 112 -21.20 -7.80 12.38
CA SER A 112 -22.46 -7.86 11.64
C SER A 112 -23.63 -7.88 12.63
N TRP A 113 -24.47 -6.84 12.59
CA TRP A 113 -25.67 -6.77 13.42
C TRP A 113 -26.70 -7.85 13.06
N PRO A 114 -27.17 -7.94 11.80
CA PRO A 114 -28.20 -8.90 11.43
C PRO A 114 -27.67 -10.34 11.49
#